data_AF-A0A660XN39-F1
#
_entry.id   AF-A0A660XN39-F1
#
_cell.length_a   1.000
_cell.length_b   1.000
_cell.length_c   1.000
_cell.angle_alpha   90.00
_cell.angle_beta   90.00
_cell.angle_gamma   90.00
#
_symmetry.space_group_name_H-M   'P 1'
#
loop_
_entity.id
_entity.type
_entity.pdbx_description
1 polymer ?
#
loop_
_entity_poly.entity_id
_entity_poly.type
_entity_poly.pdbx_seq_one_letter_code
_entity_poly.pdbx_strand_id
1 'polypeptide(L)'
;MLKKVFGLIFDFHEYLVLFILVALSFVVLMMNEVPQVRAIQGDIADIFSFVNYPNIWINQLSNLIKENQNLKEENLRLSLLNAELKEYYIENQHLRSMLNFVDSTHLDIVPARVLNRGTTPVFNSILIDVGSNQGVEPNLAVITAKGVVGKTVSVGNNTTLAQVFIDVNFRIS
;
A
#
# COMPACT_ATOMS: atom_id res chain seq x y z
N MET A 1 -56.70 -0.84 -27.63
CA MET A 1 -55.37 -0.24 -27.84
C MET A 1 -54.52 -1.05 -28.83
N LEU A 2 -54.41 -2.38 -28.68
CA LEU A 2 -53.69 -3.25 -29.64
C LEU A 2 -54.15 -3.14 -31.10
N LYS A 3 -55.47 -3.07 -31.38
CA LYS A 3 -55.97 -2.98 -32.76
C LYS A 3 -55.51 -1.71 -33.51
N LYS A 4 -55.30 -0.59 -32.81
CA LYS A 4 -54.78 0.66 -33.41
C LYS A 4 -53.29 0.56 -33.71
N VAL A 5 -52.53 -0.08 -32.81
CA VAL A 5 -51.10 -0.36 -33.01
C VAL A 5 -50.90 -1.30 -34.20
N PHE A 6 -51.74 -2.33 -34.32
CA PHE A 6 -51.69 -3.28 -35.45
C PHE A 6 -52.05 -2.63 -36.79
N GLY A 7 -53.04 -1.74 -36.82
CA GLY A 7 -53.38 -0.96 -38.02
C GLY A 7 -52.26 -0.03 -38.45
N LEU A 8 -51.62 0.66 -37.49
CA LEU A 8 -50.50 1.55 -37.77
C LEU A 8 -49.25 0.79 -38.26
N ILE A 9 -48.99 -0.41 -37.74
CA ILE A 9 -47.96 -1.30 -38.26
C ILE A 9 -48.24 -1.75 -39.70
N PHE A 10 -49.50 -1.94 -40.07
CA PHE A 10 -49.89 -2.33 -41.43
C PHE A 10 -49.76 -1.16 -42.41
N ASP A 11 -50.20 0.04 -42.02
CA ASP A 11 -50.12 1.25 -42.83
C ASP A 11 -48.67 1.70 -43.07
N PHE A 12 -47.77 1.44 -42.11
CA PHE A 12 -46.34 1.81 -42.19
C PHE A 12 -45.41 0.61 -42.41
N HIS A 13 -45.93 -0.56 -42.83
CA HIS A 13 -45.15 -1.80 -42.91
C HIS A 13 -43.91 -1.65 -43.81
N GLU A 14 -43.99 -0.92 -44.92
CA GLU A 14 -42.85 -0.68 -45.82
C GLU A 14 -41.74 0.12 -45.14
N TYR A 15 -42.08 1.16 -44.37
CA TYR A 15 -41.12 1.95 -43.61
C TYR A 15 -40.51 1.18 -42.44
N LEU A 16 -41.32 0.34 -41.78
CA LEU A 16 -40.84 -0.54 -40.71
C LEU A 16 -39.87 -1.59 -41.25
N VAL A 17 -40.18 -2.20 -42.40
CA VAL A 17 -39.28 -3.16 -43.06
C VAL A 17 -37.99 -2.46 -43.50
N LEU A 18 -38.06 -1.28 -44.09
CA LEU A 18 -36.88 -0.50 -44.46
C LEU A 18 -36.03 -0.17 -43.23
N PHE A 19 -36.65 0.29 -42.14
CA PHE A 19 -35.96 0.58 -40.89
C PHE A 19 -35.27 -0.65 -40.31
N ILE A 20 -35.95 -1.80 -40.30
CA ILE A 20 -35.38 -3.07 -39.84
C ILE A 20 -34.20 -3.50 -40.71
N LEU A 21 -34.31 -3.37 -42.04
CA LEU A 21 -33.24 -3.71 -42.97
C LEU A 21 -32.03 -2.79 -42.82
N VAL A 22 -32.25 -1.49 -42.62
CA VAL A 22 -31.18 -0.52 -42.36
C VAL A 22 -30.51 -0.82 -41.01
N ALA A 23 -31.29 -1.10 -39.97
CA ALA A 23 -30.75 -1.48 -38.67
C ALA A 23 -29.95 -2.78 -38.74
N LEU A 24 -30.46 -3.78 -39.46
CA LEU A 24 -29.77 -5.06 -39.69
C LEU A 24 -28.47 -4.85 -40.47
N SER A 25 -28.49 -4.03 -41.51
CA SER A 25 -27.30 -3.68 -42.29
C SER A 25 -26.24 -3.00 -41.42
N PHE A 26 -26.66 -2.11 -40.52
CA PHE A 26 -25.77 -1.44 -39.59
C PHE A 26 -25.15 -2.42 -38.58
N VAL A 27 -25.93 -3.37 -38.07
CA VAL A 27 -25.42 -4.44 -37.18
C VAL A 27 -24.40 -5.31 -37.91
N VAL A 28 -24.68 -5.72 -39.14
CA VAL A 28 -23.76 -6.52 -39.96
C VAL A 28 -22.46 -5.75 -40.25
N LEU A 29 -22.55 -4.44 -40.51
CA LEU A 29 -21.38 -3.57 -40.71
C LEU A 29 -20.51 -3.48 -39.44
N MET A 30 -21.13 -3.42 -38.25
CA MET A 30 -20.42 -3.39 -36.97
C MET A 30 -19.77 -4.72 -36.59
N MET A 31 -20.30 -5.85 -37.07
CA MET A 31 -19.73 -7.18 -36.84
C MET A 31 -18.65 -7.56 -37.87
N ASN A 32 -18.46 -6.74 -38.91
CA ASN A 32 -17.54 -7.05 -40.00
C ASN A 32 -16.08 -6.73 -39.63
N GLU A 33 -15.17 -7.68 -39.80
CA GLU A 33 -13.74 -7.57 -39.45
C GLU A 33 -12.85 -7.04 -40.59
N VAL A 34 -13.42 -6.63 -41.72
CA VAL A 34 -12.67 -6.11 -42.87
C VAL A 34 -11.82 -4.88 -42.45
N PRO A 35 -10.51 -4.82 -42.79
CA PRO A 35 -9.61 -3.74 -42.38
C PRO A 35 -10.10 -2.31 -42.70
N GLN A 36 -10.84 -2.13 -43.80
CA GLN A 36 -11.38 -0.85 -44.22
C GLN A 36 -12.57 -0.39 -43.36
N VAL A 37 -13.35 -1.32 -42.81
CA VAL A 37 -14.50 -1.04 -41.94
C VAL A 37 -14.06 -0.77 -40.51
N ARG A 38 -12.92 -1.34 -40.09
CA ARG A 38 -12.33 -1.09 -38.77
C ARG A 38 -11.97 0.37 -38.50
N ALA A 39 -11.53 1.12 -39.52
CA ALA A 39 -11.25 2.56 -39.36
C ALA A 39 -12.52 3.34 -39.00
N ILE A 40 -13.63 3.05 -39.68
CA ILE A 40 -14.94 3.67 -39.43
C ILE A 40 -15.50 3.27 -38.06
N GLN A 41 -15.32 2.00 -37.66
CA GLN A 41 -15.70 1.53 -36.32
C GLN A 41 -14.88 2.26 -35.22
N GLY A 42 -13.59 2.54 -35.47
CA GLY A 42 -12.72 3.31 -34.59
C GLY A 42 -13.20 4.75 -34.41
N ASP A 43 -13.48 5.45 -35.51
CA ASP A 43 -13.98 6.84 -35.46
C ASP A 43 -15.33 6.95 -34.72
N ILE A 44 -16.21 5.95 -34.87
CA ILE A 44 -17.48 5.88 -34.14
C ILE A 44 -17.24 5.61 -32.65
N ALA A 45 -16.31 4.72 -32.31
CA ALA A 45 -15.93 4.46 -30.92
C ALA A 45 -15.36 5.70 -30.24
N ASP A 46 -14.57 6.51 -30.96
CA ASP A 46 -14.04 7.78 -30.46
C ASP A 46 -15.17 8.79 -30.18
N ILE A 47 -16.19 8.88 -31.03
CA ILE A 47 -17.38 9.71 -30.77
C ILE A 47 -18.16 9.21 -29.54
N PHE A 48 -18.35 7.90 -29.39
CA PHE A 48 -18.99 7.33 -28.19
C PHE A 48 -18.15 7.52 -26.93
N SER A 49 -16.82 7.56 -27.06
CA SER A 49 -15.94 7.87 -25.93
C SER A 49 -16.17 9.29 -25.43
N PHE A 50 -16.32 10.29 -26.33
CA PHE A 50 -16.64 11.70 -26.00
C PHE A 50 -17.87 11.83 -25.09
N VAL A 51 -18.90 11.03 -25.34
CA VAL A 51 -20.15 11.02 -24.57
C VAL A 51 -19.97 10.40 -23.17
N ASN A 52 -19.01 9.50 -22.98
CA ASN A 52 -18.76 8.80 -21.72
C ASN A 52 -17.65 9.42 -20.85
N TYR A 53 -16.78 10.28 -21.40
CA TYR A 53 -15.76 11.02 -20.63
C TYR A 53 -16.29 11.82 -19.43
N PRO A 54 -17.48 12.47 -19.47
CA PRO A 54 -17.99 13.24 -18.34
C PRO A 54 -18.22 12.38 -17.09
N ASN A 55 -18.69 11.14 -17.26
CA ASN A 55 -19.01 10.24 -16.15
C ASN A 55 -17.75 9.76 -15.42
N ILE A 56 -16.66 9.53 -16.14
CA ILE A 56 -15.37 9.13 -15.56
C ILE A 56 -14.79 10.27 -14.72
N TRP A 57 -14.84 11.50 -15.24
CA TRP A 57 -14.28 12.66 -14.57
C TRP A 57 -15.03 13.03 -13.29
N ILE A 58 -16.37 12.95 -13.29
CA ILE A 58 -17.21 13.22 -12.12
C ILE A 58 -16.93 12.22 -10.98
N ASN A 59 -16.83 10.93 -11.31
CA ASN A 59 -16.57 9.89 -10.31
C ASN A 59 -15.16 10.00 -9.73
N GLN A 60 -14.16 10.29 -10.58
CA GLN A 60 -12.78 10.51 -10.14
C GLN A 60 -12.67 11.72 -9.21
N LEU A 61 -13.31 12.84 -9.55
CA LEU A 61 -13.29 14.04 -8.72
C LEU A 61 -13.96 13.81 -7.36
N SER A 62 -15.10 13.12 -7.33
CA SER A 62 -15.79 12.76 -6.08
C SER A 62 -14.93 11.87 -5.18
N ASN A 63 -14.26 10.87 -5.77
CA ASN A 63 -13.36 9.98 -5.04
C ASN A 63 -12.15 10.75 -4.49
N LEU A 64 -11.54 11.63 -5.29
CA LEU A 64 -10.41 12.46 -4.87
C LEU A 64 -10.79 13.40 -3.72
N ILE A 65 -11.97 14.02 -3.76
CA ILE A 65 -12.45 14.89 -2.68
C ILE A 65 -12.64 14.09 -1.39
N LYS A 66 -13.27 12.92 -1.47
CA LYS A 66 -13.46 12.03 -0.31
C LYS A 66 -12.13 11.56 0.27
N GLU A 67 -11.21 11.14 -0.57
CA GLU A 67 -9.87 10.72 -0.13
C GLU A 67 -9.12 11.87 0.53
N ASN A 68 -9.19 13.08 -0.03
CA ASN A 68 -8.57 14.27 0.56
C ASN A 68 -9.16 14.62 1.93
N GLN A 69 -10.48 14.49 2.09
CA GLN A 69 -11.17 14.71 3.36
C GLN A 69 -10.73 13.67 4.40
N ASN A 70 -10.73 12.38 4.05
CA ASN A 70 -10.29 11.31 4.94
C ASN A 70 -8.81 11.51 5.36
N LEU A 71 -7.93 11.86 4.43
CA LEU A 71 -6.52 12.12 4.72
C LEU A 71 -6.33 13.31 5.66
N LYS A 72 -7.14 14.37 5.51
CA LYS A 72 -7.12 15.53 6.41
C LYS A 72 -7.58 15.17 7.82
N GLU A 73 -8.65 14.39 7.93
CA GLU A 73 -9.17 13.93 9.23
C GLU A 73 -8.15 13.04 9.95
N GLU A 74 -7.55 12.08 9.23
CA GLU A 74 -6.50 11.21 9.77
C GLU A 74 -5.27 12.03 10.21
N ASN A 75 -4.84 13.00 9.40
CA ASN A 75 -3.72 13.87 9.73
C ASN A 75 -3.99 14.71 10.99
N LEU A 76 -5.19 15.26 11.12
CA LEU A 76 -5.61 16.02 12.30
C LEU A 76 -5.63 15.12 13.54
N ARG A 77 -6.20 13.92 13.43
CA ARG A 77 -6.23 12.92 14.51
C ARG A 77 -4.82 12.54 14.96
N LEU A 78 -3.94 12.20 14.03
CA LEU A 78 -2.54 11.84 14.33
C LEU A 78 -1.78 13.01 14.95
N SER A 79 -2.04 14.24 14.50
CA SER A 79 -1.41 15.44 15.05
C SER A 79 -1.84 15.68 16.49
N LEU A 80 -3.12 15.50 16.82
CA LEU A 80 -3.63 15.60 18.19
C LEU A 80 -3.03 14.52 19.10
N LEU A 81 -3.01 13.26 18.65
CA LEU A 81 -2.41 12.17 19.40
C LEU A 81 -0.92 12.40 19.68
N ASN A 82 -0.19 12.94 18.70
CA ASN A 82 1.22 13.26 18.87
C ASN A 82 1.43 14.39 19.89
N ALA A 83 0.59 15.42 19.87
CA ALA A 83 0.63 16.49 20.86
C ALA A 83 0.38 15.95 22.29
N GLU A 84 -0.62 15.10 22.46
CA GLU A 84 -0.95 14.44 23.73
C GLU A 84 0.20 13.55 24.22
N LEU A 85 0.76 12.70 23.35
CA LEU A 85 1.92 11.86 23.69
C LEU A 85 3.14 12.70 24.11
N LYS A 86 3.35 13.84 23.44
CA LYS A 86 4.43 14.76 23.80
C LYS A 86 4.20 15.40 25.17
N GLU A 87 2.96 15.77 25.49
CA GLU A 87 2.59 16.28 26.81
C GLU A 87 2.84 15.23 27.89
N TYR A 88 2.37 14.00 27.69
CA TYR A 88 2.63 12.90 28.61
C TYR A 88 4.13 12.59 28.78
N TYR A 89 4.91 12.69 27.71
CA TYR A 89 6.36 12.53 27.80
C TYR A 89 7.00 13.61 28.67
N ILE A 90 6.62 14.88 28.47
CA ILE A 90 7.13 16.01 29.27
C ILE A 90 6.71 15.86 30.74
N GLU A 91 5.46 15.52 31.00
CA GLU A 91 4.95 15.30 32.36
C GLU A 91 5.66 14.12 33.02
N ASN A 92 5.87 13.01 32.30
CA ASN A 92 6.60 11.86 32.82
C ASN A 92 8.05 12.23 33.19
N GLN A 93 8.73 13.00 32.35
CA GLN A 93 10.08 13.50 32.64
C GLN A 93 10.10 14.41 33.87
N HIS A 94 9.12 15.30 34.00
CA HIS A 94 8.98 16.17 35.15
C HIS A 94 8.75 15.35 36.44
N LEU A 95 7.84 14.37 36.42
CA LEU A 95 7.58 13.46 37.54
C LEU A 95 8.83 12.64 37.91
N ARG A 96 9.57 12.13 36.92
CA ARG A 96 10.85 11.42 37.15
C ARG A 96 11.87 12.30 37.83
N SER A 97 11.99 13.56 37.42
CA SER A 97 12.91 14.53 38.03
C SER A 97 12.53 14.83 39.49
N MET A 98 11.24 15.00 39.79
CA MET A 98 10.75 15.22 41.15
C MET A 98 11.01 14.03 42.09
N LEU A 99 10.93 12.82 41.55
CA LEU A 99 11.17 11.59 42.30
C LEU A 99 12.67 11.26 42.44
N ASN A 100 13.58 12.11 41.91
CA ASN A 100 15.00 11.81 41.76
C ASN A 100 15.21 10.41 41.17
N PHE A 101 14.38 10.04 40.19
CA PHE A 101 14.50 8.78 39.50
C PHE A 101 15.82 8.82 38.74
N VAL A 102 16.84 8.11 39.25
CA VAL A 102 18.08 7.90 38.53
C VAL A 102 17.69 7.13 37.28
N ASP A 103 17.81 7.74 36.10
CA ASP A 103 17.73 7.03 34.83
C ASP A 103 18.86 6.00 34.84
N SER A 104 18.55 4.83 35.39
CA SER A 104 19.51 3.76 35.54
C SER A 104 19.71 3.17 34.17
N THR A 105 20.74 3.70 33.51
CA THR A 105 21.58 3.16 32.43
C THR A 105 21.50 4.04 31.19
N HIS A 106 22.47 4.96 31.03
CA HIS A 106 22.84 5.45 29.71
C HIS A 106 23.33 4.23 28.91
N LEU A 107 22.48 3.72 28.03
CA LEU A 107 22.84 2.65 27.10
C LEU A 107 23.37 3.30 25.83
N ASP A 108 24.63 3.03 25.50
CA ASP A 108 25.19 3.40 24.21
C ASP A 108 24.64 2.44 23.15
N ILE A 109 23.67 2.92 22.36
CA ILE A 109 22.99 2.12 21.33
C ILE A 109 23.63 2.40 19.98
N VAL A 110 24.17 1.35 19.35
CA VAL A 110 24.67 1.39 17.97
C VAL A 110 23.59 0.85 17.03
N PRO A 111 23.00 1.67 16.14
CA PRO A 111 22.00 1.21 15.19
C PRO A 111 22.65 0.31 14.13
N ALA A 112 22.00 -0.81 13.82
CA ALA A 112 22.49 -1.79 12.86
C ALA A 112 21.38 -2.36 11.98
N ARG A 113 21.70 -2.71 10.74
CA ARG A 113 20.80 -3.36 9.78
C ARG A 113 21.20 -4.82 9.60
N VAL A 114 20.20 -5.69 9.49
CA VAL A 114 20.39 -7.11 9.20
C VAL A 114 20.76 -7.28 7.73
N LEU A 115 21.98 -7.78 7.48
CA LEU A 115 22.48 -8.11 6.15
C LEU A 115 22.04 -9.50 5.70
N ASN A 116 22.03 -10.47 6.63
CA ASN A 116 21.69 -11.86 6.34
C ASN A 116 21.14 -12.55 7.58
N ARG A 117 20.34 -13.60 7.38
CA ARG A 117 19.87 -14.52 8.42
C ARG A 117 20.37 -15.91 8.06
N GLY A 118 21.17 -16.51 8.94
CA GLY A 118 21.59 -17.90 8.79
C GLY A 118 20.36 -18.80 8.74
N THR A 119 20.24 -19.60 7.69
CA THR A 119 19.08 -20.49 7.44
C THR A 119 19.32 -21.92 7.91
N THR A 120 20.46 -22.20 8.55
CA THR A 120 20.81 -23.55 8.98
C THR A 120 20.13 -23.88 10.31
N PRO A 121 19.39 -25.00 10.43
CA PRO A 121 18.63 -25.36 11.65
C PRO A 121 19.47 -25.50 12.93
N VAL A 122 20.78 -25.67 12.79
CA VAL A 122 21.72 -25.93 13.89
C VAL A 122 22.29 -24.63 14.47
N PHE A 123 22.24 -23.51 13.73
CA PHE A 123 22.79 -22.21 14.16
C PHE A 123 21.88 -21.06 13.71
N ASN A 124 21.00 -20.60 14.59
CA ASN A 124 20.13 -19.44 14.35
C ASN A 124 20.89 -18.15 14.66
N SER A 125 21.49 -17.57 13.62
CA SER A 125 22.26 -16.32 13.71
C SER A 125 21.83 -15.29 12.67
N ILE A 126 22.11 -14.03 12.96
CA ILE A 126 21.91 -12.90 12.05
C ILE A 126 23.24 -12.18 11.86
N LEU A 127 23.50 -11.75 10.63
CA LEU A 127 24.65 -10.91 10.29
C LEU A 127 24.19 -9.45 10.24
N ILE A 128 24.85 -8.56 10.98
CA ILE A 128 24.54 -7.12 11.05
C ILE A 128 25.69 -6.28 10.50
N ASP A 129 25.40 -5.08 9.98
CA ASP A 129 26.36 -4.17 9.32
C ASP A 129 27.13 -3.22 10.25
N VAL A 130 27.41 -3.69 11.46
CA VAL A 130 28.23 -2.99 12.46
C VAL A 130 29.29 -3.94 13.01
N GLY A 131 30.45 -3.40 13.39
CA GLY A 131 31.58 -4.16 13.88
C GLY A 131 32.43 -3.38 14.88
N SER A 132 33.66 -3.82 15.09
CA SER A 132 34.59 -3.23 16.06
C SER A 132 34.91 -1.76 15.78
N ASN A 133 34.88 -1.33 14.51
CA ASN A 133 35.06 0.08 14.15
C ASN A 133 33.95 0.99 14.69
N GLN A 134 32.79 0.43 15.05
CA GLN A 134 31.67 1.13 15.69
C GLN A 134 31.60 0.86 17.20
N GLY A 135 32.64 0.26 17.80
CA GLY A 135 32.68 -0.06 19.23
C GLY A 135 31.89 -1.31 19.63
N VAL A 136 31.52 -2.16 18.66
CA VAL A 136 30.84 -3.42 18.96
C VAL A 136 31.85 -4.43 19.52
N GLU A 137 31.50 -5.07 20.63
CA GLU A 137 32.27 -6.13 21.27
C GLU A 137 31.47 -7.45 21.29
N PRO A 138 32.11 -8.61 21.45
CA PRO A 138 31.42 -9.87 21.69
C PRO A 138 30.60 -9.84 23.00
N ASN A 139 29.51 -10.60 23.04
CA ASN A 139 28.54 -10.70 24.15
C ASN A 139 27.73 -9.42 24.45
N LEU A 140 27.68 -8.45 23.56
CA LEU A 140 26.75 -7.33 23.66
C LEU A 140 25.33 -7.75 23.30
N ALA A 141 24.34 -7.18 23.99
CA ALA A 141 22.93 -7.45 23.74
C ALA A 141 22.48 -6.82 22.41
N VAL A 142 21.77 -7.60 21.60
CA VAL A 142 21.11 -7.14 20.38
C VAL A 142 19.64 -6.97 20.67
N ILE A 143 19.14 -5.75 20.53
CA ILE A 143 17.76 -5.37 20.89
C ILE A 143 16.99 -4.82 19.70
N THR A 144 15.67 -4.92 19.76
CA THR A 144 14.73 -4.26 18.86
C THR A 144 13.73 -3.46 19.68
N ALA A 145 12.89 -2.66 19.03
CA ALA A 145 11.78 -1.95 19.70
C ALA A 145 10.81 -2.88 20.46
N LYS A 146 10.80 -4.18 20.16
CA LYS A 146 9.96 -5.19 20.84
C LYS A 146 10.68 -5.96 21.96
N GLY A 147 11.99 -5.76 22.14
CA GLY A 147 12.79 -6.44 23.15
C GLY A 147 14.09 -7.05 22.62
N VAL A 148 14.73 -7.85 23.48
CA VAL A 148 16.03 -8.49 23.21
C VAL A 148 15.86 -9.61 22.16
N VAL A 149 16.72 -9.59 21.15
CA VAL A 149 16.75 -10.57 20.06
C VAL A 149 17.90 -11.56 20.23
N GLY A 150 18.99 -11.16 20.87
CA GLY A 150 20.16 -12.03 20.97
C GLY A 150 21.38 -11.35 21.54
N LYS A 151 22.55 -11.93 21.24
CA LYS A 151 23.85 -11.35 21.61
C LYS A 151 24.87 -11.47 20.48
N THR A 152 25.83 -10.56 20.43
CA THR A 152 26.96 -10.63 19.50
C THR A 152 27.88 -11.80 19.87
N VAL A 153 28.36 -12.55 18.87
CA VAL A 153 29.22 -13.73 19.10
C VAL A 153 30.55 -13.59 18.38
N SER A 154 30.53 -13.13 17.14
CA SER A 154 31.74 -12.88 16.36
C SER A 154 31.68 -11.49 15.75
N VAL A 155 32.67 -10.65 16.08
CA VAL A 155 32.74 -9.27 15.63
C VAL A 155 33.90 -9.12 14.65
N GLY A 156 33.60 -8.73 13.42
CA GLY A 156 34.57 -8.26 12.44
C GLY A 156 34.68 -6.73 12.45
N ASN A 157 35.47 -6.18 11.53
CA ASN A 157 35.72 -4.73 11.48
C ASN A 157 34.45 -3.91 11.19
N ASN A 158 33.58 -4.41 10.33
CA ASN A 158 32.37 -3.72 9.84
C ASN A 158 31.11 -4.58 9.89
N THR A 159 31.22 -5.83 10.33
CA THR A 159 30.09 -6.75 10.41
C THR A 159 30.19 -7.58 11.67
N THR A 160 29.04 -7.99 12.20
CA THR A 160 28.97 -8.81 13.40
C THR A 160 27.97 -9.92 13.20
N LEU A 161 28.33 -11.13 13.62
CA LEU A 161 27.43 -12.26 13.73
C LEU A 161 26.82 -12.25 15.14
N ALA A 162 25.50 -12.14 15.20
CA ALA A 162 24.74 -12.22 16.44
C ALA A 162 23.92 -13.52 16.50
N GLN A 163 23.97 -14.19 17.65
CA GLN A 163 23.18 -15.39 17.94
C GLN A 163 21.83 -14.97 18.51
N VAL A 164 20.76 -15.51 17.93
CA VAL A 164 19.38 -15.16 18.31
C VAL A 164 18.92 -16.04 19.48
N PHE A 165 17.98 -15.55 20.30
CA PHE A 165 17.45 -16.29 21.45
C PHE A 165 16.79 -17.64 21.11
N ILE A 166 16.41 -17.86 19.85
CA ILE A 166 15.86 -19.12 19.33
C ILE A 166 16.93 -20.18 19.01
N ASP A 167 18.21 -19.86 19.19
CA ASP A 167 19.31 -20.81 19.00
C ASP A 167 19.40 -21.77 20.19
N VAL A 168 19.59 -23.06 19.93
CA VAL A 168 19.65 -24.11 20.97
C VAL A 168 20.82 -23.92 21.95
N ASN A 169 21.88 -23.24 21.53
CA ASN A 169 23.06 -22.95 22.34
C ASN A 169 23.00 -21.54 22.97
N PHE A 170 21.88 -20.82 22.85
CA PHE A 170 21.76 -19.49 23.42
C PHE A 170 21.79 -19.55 24.96
N ARG A 171 22.75 -18.83 25.55
CA ARG A 171 22.87 -18.66 27.01
C ARG A 171 23.02 -17.19 27.34
N ILE A 172 22.15 -16.71 28.22
CA ILE A 172 22.25 -15.41 28.89
C ILE A 172 23.23 -15.59 30.04
N SER A 173 24.31 -14.81 30.03
CA SER A 173 25.34 -14.76 31.07
C SER A 173 25.19 -13.50 31.88
#